data_AF-M5TLM7-F1
#
_entry.id   AF-M5TLM7-F1
#
_cell.length_a   1.000
_cell.length_b   1.000
_cell.length_c   1.000
_cell.angle_alpha   90.00
_cell.angle_beta   90.00
_cell.angle_gamma   90.00
#
_symmetry.space_group_name_H-M   'P 1'
#
loop_
_entity.id
_entity.type
_entity.pdbx_description
1 polymer ?
#
loop_
_entity_poly.entity_id
_entity_poly.type
_entity_poly.pdbx_seq_one_letter_code
_entity_poly.pdbx_strand_id
1 'polypeptide(L)'
;MSINDTERGKGDEIAVRYYIVSKVLDGDSFAGAVRNHWGIKNSCHWQLDVTFGEDQCRIRKGHGDENFSTLRRTALSLLKQEKTAKCGVKHKRLTAGWDDDYMEKVVFSR
;
A
#
# COMPACT_ATOMS: atom_id res chain seq x y z
N MET A 1 -24.02 -10.15 11.53
CA MET A 1 -23.15 -10.82 10.54
C MET A 1 -23.96 -10.97 9.27
N SER A 2 -23.53 -10.36 8.18
CA SER A 2 -24.14 -10.58 6.86
C SER A 2 -23.08 -11.00 5.85
N ILE A 3 -23.49 -11.88 4.94
CA ILE A 3 -22.66 -12.36 3.82
C ILE A 3 -23.13 -11.59 2.59
N ASN A 4 -22.21 -10.89 1.94
CA ASN A 4 -22.47 -10.26 0.65
C ASN A 4 -21.78 -11.05 -0.45
N ASP A 5 -22.52 -11.34 -1.51
CA ASP A 5 -22.02 -11.96 -2.74
C ASP A 5 -21.76 -10.87 -3.79
N THR A 6 -20.69 -11.01 -4.57
CA THR A 6 -20.38 -10.10 -5.68
C THR A 6 -19.86 -10.90 -6.85
N GLU A 7 -20.68 -10.99 -7.89
CA GLU A 7 -20.29 -11.52 -9.20
C GLU A 7 -19.82 -10.38 -10.10
N ARG A 8 -18.68 -10.55 -10.78
CA ARG A 8 -18.20 -9.61 -11.79
C ARG A 8 -17.88 -10.34 -13.08
N GLY A 9 -18.58 -10.00 -14.16
CA GLY A 9 -18.26 -10.47 -15.51
C GLY A 9 -17.33 -9.50 -16.25
N LYS A 10 -16.19 -10.00 -16.74
CA LYS A 10 -15.39 -9.32 -17.76
C LYS A 10 -14.63 -10.37 -18.60
N GLY A 11 -15.27 -10.90 -19.65
CA GLY A 11 -14.78 -12.07 -20.41
C GLY A 11 -15.25 -13.41 -19.80
N ASP A 12 -14.64 -14.53 -20.20
CA ASP A 12 -15.00 -15.92 -19.80
C ASP A 12 -14.75 -16.27 -18.32
N GLU A 13 -14.45 -15.29 -17.46
CA GLU A 13 -14.11 -15.53 -16.05
C GLU A 13 -15.16 -14.91 -15.12
N ILE A 14 -15.83 -15.77 -14.36
CA ILE A 14 -16.74 -15.39 -13.28
C ILE A 14 -15.98 -15.53 -11.96
N ALA A 15 -15.83 -14.43 -11.24
CA ALA A 15 -15.26 -14.42 -9.89
C ALA A 15 -16.35 -14.13 -8.85
N VAL A 16 -16.53 -15.05 -7.91
CA VAL A 16 -17.43 -14.95 -6.76
C VAL A 16 -16.59 -14.62 -5.51
N ARG A 17 -17.05 -13.67 -4.68
CA ARG A 17 -16.34 -13.27 -3.45
C ARG A 17 -17.32 -13.06 -2.30
N TYR A 18 -17.04 -13.73 -1.18
CA TYR A 18 -17.82 -13.59 0.06
C TYR A 18 -17.16 -12.60 1.02
N TYR A 19 -17.95 -11.68 1.55
CA TYR A 19 -17.49 -10.70 2.55
C TYR A 19 -18.28 -10.85 3.84
N ILE A 20 -17.56 -10.94 4.97
CA ILE A 20 -18.14 -10.88 6.30
C ILE A 20 -18.11 -9.41 6.74
N VAL A 21 -19.29 -8.84 6.94
CA VAL A 21 -19.43 -7.46 7.44
C VAL A 21 -20.15 -7.44 8.78
N SER A 22 -19.73 -6.52 9.64
CA SER A 22 -20.32 -6.31 10.97
C SER A 22 -21.63 -5.51 10.92
N LYS A 23 -21.90 -4.81 9.82
CA LYS A 23 -23.07 -3.98 9.60
C LYS A 23 -23.69 -4.27 8.22
N VAL A 24 -25.02 -4.21 8.14
CA VAL A 24 -25.73 -4.21 6.84
C VAL A 24 -25.47 -2.87 6.14
N LEU A 25 -25.02 -2.94 4.89
CA LEU A 25 -24.71 -1.79 4.04
C LEU A 25 -25.60 -1.85 2.80
N ASP A 26 -25.99 -0.69 2.29
CA ASP A 26 -26.55 -0.60 0.94
C ASP A 26 -25.48 -0.93 -0.12
N GLY A 27 -25.94 -1.26 -1.33
CA GLY A 27 -25.06 -1.74 -2.41
C GLY A 27 -23.94 -0.76 -2.77
N ASP A 28 -24.22 0.55 -2.77
CA ASP A 28 -23.25 1.58 -3.14
C ASP A 28 -22.19 1.76 -2.06
N SER A 29 -22.61 1.84 -0.80
CA SER A 29 -21.72 1.91 0.35
C SER A 29 -20.80 0.68 0.42
N PHE A 30 -21.36 -0.52 0.19
CA PHE A 30 -20.60 -1.76 0.16
C PHE A 30 -19.58 -1.78 -0.99
N ALA A 31 -20.01 -1.45 -2.22
CA ALA A 31 -19.13 -1.40 -3.37
C ALA A 31 -18.00 -0.37 -3.18
N GLY A 32 -18.30 0.79 -2.58
CA GLY A 32 -17.33 1.80 -2.19
C GLY A 32 -16.31 1.27 -1.18
N ALA A 33 -16.77 0.61 -0.12
CA ALA A 33 -15.90 0.01 0.90
C ALA A 33 -14.97 -1.04 0.30
N VAL A 34 -15.49 -1.96 -0.53
CA VAL A 34 -14.68 -2.97 -1.23
C VAL A 34 -13.64 -2.31 -2.12
N ARG A 35 -14.03 -1.31 -2.93
CA ARG A 35 -13.10 -0.59 -3.82
C ARG A 35 -12.00 0.12 -3.02
N ASN A 36 -12.35 0.79 -1.93
CA ASN A 36 -11.40 1.48 -1.06
C ASN A 36 -10.42 0.50 -0.40
N HIS A 37 -10.90 -0.67 0.04
CA HIS A 37 -10.04 -1.73 0.57
C HIS A 37 -9.01 -2.19 -0.47
N TRP A 38 -9.43 -2.40 -1.73
CA TRP A 38 -8.50 -2.70 -2.83
C TRP A 38 -7.51 -1.56 -3.11
N GLY A 39 -7.94 -0.32 -2.90
CA GLY A 39 -7.08 0.86 -2.96
C GLY A 39 -5.89 0.79 -1.99
N ILE A 40 -6.07 0.20 -0.81
CA ILE A 40 -4.96 -0.01 0.15
C ILE A 40 -3.92 -0.97 -0.42
N LYS A 41 -4.37 -2.09 -1.01
CA LYS A 41 -3.46 -3.07 -1.62
C LYS A 41 -2.66 -2.46 -2.78
N ASN A 42 -3.33 -1.70 -3.64
CA ASN A 42 -2.69 -1.10 -4.79
C ASN A 42 -1.74 0.06 -4.41
N SER A 43 -2.16 0.90 -3.47
CA SER A 43 -1.38 2.10 -3.11
C SER A 43 -0.27 1.80 -2.11
N CYS A 44 -0.46 0.87 -1.18
CA CYS A 44 0.49 0.60 -0.10
C CYS A 44 1.25 -0.70 -0.34
N HIS A 45 0.55 -1.84 -0.33
CA HIS A 45 1.18 -3.16 -0.32
C HIS A 45 2.05 -3.38 -1.56
N TRP A 46 1.51 -3.17 -2.77
CA TRP A 46 2.28 -3.31 -4.00
C TRP A 46 3.55 -2.44 -4.03
N GLN A 47 3.48 -1.23 -3.45
CA GLN A 47 4.65 -0.35 -3.39
C GLN A 47 5.70 -0.89 -2.41
N LEU A 48 5.31 -1.48 -1.30
CA LEU A 48 6.24 -2.14 -0.38
C LEU A 48 6.87 -3.37 -1.02
N ASP A 49 6.06 -4.21 -1.65
CA ASP A 49 6.51 -5.46 -2.28
C ASP A 49 7.50 -5.17 -3.41
N VAL A 50 7.16 -4.25 -4.32
CA VAL A 50 7.95 -3.98 -5.54
C VAL A 50 9.01 -2.90 -5.34
N THR A 51 8.70 -1.80 -4.66
CA THR A 51 9.64 -0.67 -4.53
C THR A 51 10.62 -0.87 -3.37
N PHE A 52 10.20 -1.55 -2.30
CA PHE A 52 11.03 -1.86 -1.13
C PHE A 52 11.47 -3.31 -1.03
N GLY A 53 11.02 -4.19 -1.94
CA GLY A 53 11.44 -5.59 -1.99
C GLY A 53 11.03 -6.37 -0.75
N GLU A 54 9.89 -6.03 -0.14
CA GLU A 54 9.45 -6.61 1.14
C GLU A 54 9.31 -8.14 1.07
N ASP A 55 8.62 -8.65 0.04
CA ASP A 55 8.44 -10.11 -0.18
C ASP A 55 9.76 -10.89 -0.33
N GLN A 56 10.79 -10.24 -0.85
CA GLN A 56 12.10 -10.87 -1.08
C GLN A 56 13.01 -10.78 0.15
N CYS A 57 12.62 -10.00 1.17
CA CYS A 57 13.43 -9.77 2.34
C CYS A 57 13.55 -11.04 3.20
N ARG A 58 14.77 -11.40 3.58
CA ARG A 58 15.06 -12.61 4.37
C ARG A 58 15.39 -12.32 5.83
N ILE A 59 15.16 -11.10 6.31
CA ILE A 59 15.38 -10.71 7.70
C ILE A 59 14.36 -11.47 8.57
N ARG A 60 14.84 -12.33 9.47
CA ARG A 60 14.01 -13.18 10.37
C ARG A 60 14.55 -13.28 11.80
N LYS A 61 15.56 -12.49 12.15
CA LYS A 61 16.22 -12.56 13.45
C LYS A 61 15.49 -11.64 14.45
N GLY A 62 15.01 -12.20 15.55
CA GLY A 62 14.30 -11.45 16.58
C GLY A 62 13.09 -10.71 15.99
N HIS A 63 12.93 -9.43 16.32
CA HIS A 63 11.87 -8.55 15.78
C HIS A 63 12.25 -7.87 14.45
N GLY A 64 13.20 -8.45 13.71
CA GLY A 64 13.76 -7.81 12.53
C GLY A 64 12.74 -7.59 11.41
N ASP A 65 11.82 -8.53 11.21
CA ASP A 65 10.73 -8.46 10.22
C ASP A 65 9.73 -7.33 10.54
N GLU A 66 9.22 -7.29 11.76
CA GLU A 66 8.25 -6.29 12.22
C GLU A 66 8.85 -4.87 12.21
N ASN A 67 10.09 -4.73 12.71
CA ASN A 67 10.81 -3.47 12.71
C ASN A 67 11.01 -2.94 11.29
N PHE A 68 11.45 -3.79 10.36
CA PHE A 68 11.70 -3.38 8.99
C PHE A 68 10.41 -3.07 8.23
N SER A 69 9.33 -3.83 8.48
CA SER A 69 8.02 -3.53 7.87
C SER A 69 7.52 -2.16 8.31
N THR A 70 7.65 -1.83 9.61
CA THR A 70 7.31 -0.51 10.14
C THR A 70 8.15 0.59 9.50
N LEU A 71 9.47 0.42 9.42
CA LEU A 71 10.37 1.39 8.78
C LEU A 71 10.03 1.64 7.31
N ARG A 72 9.79 0.58 6.52
CA ARG A 72 9.40 0.70 5.10
C ARG A 72 8.10 1.47 4.94
N ARG A 73 7.09 1.17 5.77
CA ARG A 73 5.80 1.87 5.73
C ARG A 73 5.95 3.35 6.08
N THR A 74 6.78 3.68 7.07
CA THR A 74 7.10 5.08 7.42
C THR A 74 7.80 5.79 6.28
N ALA A 75 8.85 5.19 5.70
CA ALA A 75 9.56 5.76 4.55
C ALA A 75 8.64 5.97 3.35
N LEU A 76 7.77 5.00 3.05
CA LEU A 76 6.78 5.11 1.99
C LEU A 76 5.82 6.29 2.22
N SER A 77 5.36 6.47 3.46
CA SER A 77 4.48 7.60 3.83
C SER A 77 5.17 8.94 3.57
N LEU A 78 6.42 9.09 4.02
CA LEU A 78 7.21 10.32 3.83
C LEU A 78 7.45 10.62 2.35
N LEU A 79 7.86 9.63 1.57
CA LEU A 79 8.08 9.78 0.11
C LEU A 79 6.80 10.16 -0.65
N LYS A 80 5.63 9.74 -0.17
CA LYS A 80 4.34 10.15 -0.74
C LYS A 80 3.93 11.55 -0.33
N GLN A 81 4.34 12.02 0.85
CA GLN A 81 4.05 13.36 1.33
C GLN A 81 4.93 14.41 0.65
N GLU A 82 6.17 14.06 0.29
CA GLU A 82 7.03 14.89 -0.55
C GLU A 82 6.38 15.11 -1.92
N LYS A 83 6.08 16.36 -2.31
CA LYS A 83 5.36 16.70 -3.56
C LYS A 83 6.20 17.45 -4.59
N THR A 84 7.41 17.89 -4.25
CA THR A 84 8.22 18.74 -5.13
C THR A 84 8.86 17.94 -6.25
N ALA A 85 9.29 16.71 -5.99
CA ALA A 85 9.76 15.83 -7.06
C ALA A 85 8.58 15.22 -7.83
N LYS A 86 8.51 15.50 -9.13
CA LYS A 86 7.47 14.98 -10.05
C LYS A 86 7.88 13.62 -10.64
N CYS A 87 8.30 12.70 -9.79
CA CYS A 87 8.72 11.35 -10.19
C CYS A 87 8.08 10.28 -9.28
N GLY A 88 8.16 9.02 -9.72
CA GLY A 88 7.61 7.89 -8.97
C GLY A 88 8.38 7.60 -7.68
N VAL A 89 7.73 6.92 -6.72
CA VAL A 89 8.28 6.59 -5.39
C VAL A 89 9.67 5.92 -5.48
N LYS A 90 9.88 5.03 -6.46
CA LYS A 90 11.19 4.39 -6.69
C LYS A 90 12.30 5.40 -6.95
N HIS A 91 12.06 6.41 -7.79
CA HIS A 91 13.06 7.44 -8.09
C HIS A 91 13.28 8.33 -6.88
N LYS A 92 12.22 8.77 -6.19
CA LYS A 92 12.36 9.55 -4.95
C LYS A 92 13.20 8.81 -3.90
N ARG A 93 12.98 7.50 -3.75
CA ARG A 93 13.75 6.65 -2.83
C ARG A 93 15.24 6.60 -3.21
N LEU A 94 15.56 6.52 -4.49
CA LEU A 94 16.95 6.51 -4.96
C LEU A 94 17.60 7.88 -4.80
N THR A 95 16.90 8.97 -5.15
CA THR A 95 17.38 10.33 -4.96
C THR A 95 17.67 10.60 -3.47
N ALA A 96 16.78 10.21 -2.57
CA ALA A 96 17.01 10.34 -1.12
C ALA A 96 18.15 9.44 -0.60
N GLY A 97 18.66 8.49 -1.39
CA GLY A 97 19.84 7.72 -1.05
C GLY A 97 21.15 8.26 -1.65
N TRP A 98 21.06 9.25 -2.54
CA TRP A 98 22.20 9.83 -3.27
C TRP A 98 22.40 11.33 -3.01
N ASP A 99 21.38 12.00 -2.48
CA ASP A 99 21.35 13.44 -2.23
C ASP A 99 20.85 13.67 -0.80
N ASP A 100 21.76 14.11 0.06
CA ASP A 100 21.49 14.33 1.48
C ASP A 100 20.50 15.50 1.69
N ASP A 101 20.55 16.54 0.85
CA ASP A 101 19.61 17.68 0.94
C ASP A 101 18.18 17.20 0.61
N TYR A 102 18.04 16.36 -0.42
CA TYR A 102 16.74 15.78 -0.75
C TYR A 102 16.27 14.77 0.32
N MET A 103 17.18 13.99 0.90
CA MET A 103 16.85 13.10 2.02
C MET A 103 16.33 13.88 3.22
N GLU A 104 17.03 14.95 3.64
CA GLU A 104 16.63 15.80 4.76
C GLU A 104 15.26 16.41 4.53
N LYS A 105 14.99 16.87 3.29
CA LYS A 105 13.67 17.34 2.90
C LYS A 105 12.58 16.28 3.06
N VAL A 106 12.83 15.05 2.64
CA VAL A 106 11.87 13.94 2.80
C VAL A 106 11.62 13.60 4.27
N VAL A 107 12.68 13.59 5.10
CA VAL A 107 12.61 13.15 6.50
C VAL A 107 12.05 14.24 7.42
N PHE A 108 12.53 15.47 7.26
CA PHE A 108 12.21 16.61 8.13
C PHE A 108 11.11 17.51 7.57
N SER A 109 10.60 17.24 6.36
CA SER A 109 9.59 18.06 5.69
C SER A 109 10.00 19.54 5.56
N ARG A 110 11.31 19.78 5.34
CA ARG A 110 11.93 21.10 5.18
C ARG A 110 12.23 21.42 3.71
#